data_AF-A0A7W6CZS4-F1
#
_entry.id   AF-A0A7W6CZS4-F1
#
_cell.length_a   1.000
_cell.length_b   1.000
_cell.length_c   1.000
_cell.angle_alpha   90.00
_cell.angle_beta   90.00
_cell.angle_gamma   90.00
#
_symmetry.space_group_name_H-M   'P 1'
#
loop_
_entity.id
_entity.type
_entity.pdbx_description
1 polymer ?
#
loop_
_entity_poly.entity_id
_entity_poly.type
_entity_poly.pdbx_seq_one_letter_code
_entity_poly.pdbx_strand_id
1 'polypeptide(L)'
;MAGTVTGIERVTPRPGDAETPALAGDGRFKLADPSNGKEKHHAKHMVYARTLDEVADLLARGFSLWMTKPGKRPSLISPESLRILRK
;
A
#
# COMPACT_ATOMS: atom_id res chain seq x y z
N MET A 1 -21.79 0.47 -6.43
CA MET A 1 -20.55 1.27 -6.37
C MET A 1 -20.06 1.20 -4.94
N ALA A 2 -18.87 0.64 -4.69
CA ALA A 2 -18.28 0.72 -3.37
C ALA A 2 -17.93 2.20 -3.11
N GLY A 3 -18.21 2.71 -1.91
CA GLY A 3 -17.94 4.11 -1.53
C GLY A 3 -16.46 4.49 -1.64
N THR A 4 -16.18 5.80 -1.62
CA THR A 4 -14.83 6.35 -1.80
C THR A 4 -13.86 5.80 -0.76
N VAL A 5 -12.66 5.42 -1.19
CA VAL A 5 -11.63 4.93 -0.27
C VAL A 5 -11.06 6.10 0.54
N THR A 6 -11.23 6.04 1.86
CA THR A 6 -10.79 7.09 2.79
C THR A 6 -9.48 6.75 3.49
N GLY A 7 -9.08 5.48 3.48
CA GLY A 7 -7.84 5.03 4.11
C GLY A 7 -7.55 3.56 3.86
N ILE A 8 -6.31 3.16 4.15
CA ILE A 8 -5.88 1.77 4.11
C ILE A 8 -5.02 1.52 5.35
N GLU A 9 -5.35 0.49 6.10
CA GLU A 9 -4.69 0.11 7.35
C GLU A 9 -4.24 -1.35 7.32
N ARG A 10 -3.32 -1.74 8.21
CA ARG A 10 -2.98 -3.16 8.39
C ARG A 10 -3.99 -3.83 9.30
N VAL A 11 -4.40 -5.05 8.94
CA VAL A 11 -5.30 -5.89 9.75
C VAL A 11 -4.66 -6.19 11.11
N THR A 12 -3.35 -6.47 11.13
CA THR A 12 -2.55 -6.64 12.34
C THR A 12 -1.45 -5.59 12.37
N PRO A 13 -1.72 -4.40 12.94
CA PRO A 13 -0.74 -3.33 13.01
C PRO A 13 0.40 -3.70 13.95
N ARG A 14 1.61 -3.19 13.69
CA ARG A 14 2.70 -3.27 14.68
C ARG A 14 2.31 -2.45 15.92
N PRO A 15 2.76 -2.83 17.14
CA PRO A 15 2.53 -2.02 18.33
C PRO A 15 2.96 -0.55 18.13
N GLY A 16 2.15 0.37 18.65
CA GLY A 16 2.34 1.82 18.54
C GLY A 16 1.39 2.49 17.54
N ASP A 17 1.90 3.53 16.86
CA ASP A 17 1.13 4.37 15.95
C ASP A 17 0.57 3.64 14.72
N ALA A 18 -0.49 4.22 14.15
CA ALA A 18 -1.12 3.77 12.92
C ALA A 18 -0.12 3.78 11.75
N GLU A 19 -0.10 2.69 10.99
CA GLU A 19 0.64 2.60 9.73
C GLU A 19 -0.20 3.21 8.60
N THR A 20 0.42 4.01 7.73
CA THR A 20 -0.22 4.64 6.57
C THR A 20 0.49 4.24 5.27
N PRO A 21 -0.19 4.33 4.11
CA PRO A 21 0.44 4.09 2.82
C PRO A 21 1.66 5.00 2.61
N ALA A 22 2.78 4.40 2.22
CA ALA A 22 4.02 5.11 2.01
C ALA A 22 3.99 5.90 0.69
N LEU A 23 4.35 7.17 0.77
CA LEU A 23 4.48 8.06 -0.39
C LEU A 23 5.88 8.01 -0.99
N ALA A 24 5.95 8.30 -2.28
CA ALA A 24 7.15 8.68 -3.02
C ALA A 24 7.43 10.17 -2.84
N GLY A 25 8.63 10.60 -3.27
CA GLY A 25 9.05 12.00 -3.14
C GLY A 25 8.15 12.98 -3.89
N ASP A 26 7.35 12.48 -4.83
CA ASP A 26 6.37 13.22 -5.62
C ASP A 26 4.92 13.07 -5.11
N GLY A 27 4.73 12.46 -3.93
CA GLY A 27 3.41 12.30 -3.32
C GLY A 27 2.58 11.13 -3.84
N ARG A 28 3.12 10.24 -4.69
CA ARG A 28 2.41 9.03 -5.15
C ARG A 28 2.57 7.86 -4.18
N PHE A 29 1.55 7.02 -4.04
CA PHE A 29 1.60 5.77 -3.27
C PHE A 29 2.47 4.73 -3.97
N LYS A 30 3.25 3.97 -3.19
CA LYS A 30 4.16 2.94 -3.69
C LYS A 30 3.55 1.55 -3.56
N LEU A 31 3.53 0.80 -4.65
CA LEU A 31 3.09 -0.60 -4.71
C LEU A 31 4.13 -1.48 -5.38
N ALA A 32 3.99 -2.78 -5.21
CA ALA A 32 4.77 -3.81 -5.88
C ALA A 32 3.85 -4.76 -6.64
N ASP A 33 4.15 -4.97 -7.92
CA ASP A 33 3.43 -5.90 -8.78
C ASP A 33 3.90 -7.35 -8.52
N PRO A 34 2.99 -8.28 -8.15
CA PRO A 34 3.33 -9.69 -7.92
C PRO A 34 3.93 -10.37 -9.16
N SER A 35 3.66 -9.88 -10.37
CA SER A 35 4.16 -10.42 -11.64
C SER A 35 5.69 -10.40 -11.75
N ASN A 36 6.35 -9.51 -11.01
CA ASN A 36 7.82 -9.44 -10.95
C ASN A 36 8.43 -10.47 -9.96
N GLY A 37 7.63 -11.36 -9.39
CA GLY A 37 8.09 -12.47 -8.55
C GLY A 37 8.90 -12.01 -7.34
N LYS A 38 10.12 -12.56 -7.19
CA LYS A 38 11.02 -12.25 -6.06
C LYS A 38 11.59 -10.83 -6.13
N GLU A 39 11.65 -10.22 -7.31
CA GLU A 39 12.24 -8.89 -7.52
C GLU A 39 11.23 -7.75 -7.39
N LYS A 40 9.96 -8.04 -7.08
CA LYS A 40 8.88 -7.04 -7.00
C LYS A 40 9.16 -5.86 -6.05
N HIS A 41 10.08 -6.03 -5.10
CA HIS A 41 10.47 -5.01 -4.13
C HIS A 41 11.60 -4.09 -4.63
N HIS A 42 12.23 -4.39 -5.77
CA HIS A 42 13.25 -3.55 -6.38
C HIS A 42 12.64 -2.23 -6.88
N ALA A 43 13.38 -1.14 -6.75
CA ALA A 43 12.92 0.20 -7.15
C ALA A 43 12.47 0.28 -8.62
N LYS A 44 13.11 -0.50 -9.52
CA LYS A 44 12.74 -0.59 -10.95
C LYS A 44 11.35 -1.17 -11.22
N HIS A 45 10.79 -1.94 -10.28
CA HIS A 45 9.47 -2.59 -10.40
C HIS A 45 8.40 -1.91 -9.56
N MET A 46 8.73 -0.74 -8.98
CA MET A 46 7.81 0.04 -8.16
C MET A 46 6.66 0.56 -9.03
N VAL A 47 5.45 0.29 -8.60
CA VAL A 47 4.23 0.82 -9.21
C VAL A 47 3.73 1.98 -8.38
N TYR A 48 3.27 3.04 -9.05
CA TYR A 48 2.85 4.27 -8.40
C TYR A 48 1.38 4.55 -8.67
N ALA A 49 0.62 4.84 -7.60
CA ALA A 49 -0.77 5.26 -7.68
C ALA A 49 -0.93 6.68 -7.10
N ARG A 50 -1.85 7.47 -7.64
CA ARG A 50 -2.10 8.84 -7.20
C ARG A 50 -3.21 8.93 -6.16
N THR A 51 -4.17 8.02 -6.20
CA THR A 51 -5.34 8.04 -5.31
C THR A 51 -5.44 6.74 -4.50
N LEU A 52 -6.15 6.80 -3.38
CA LEU A 52 -6.42 5.61 -2.58
C LEU A 52 -7.37 4.63 -3.30
N ASP A 53 -8.25 5.12 -4.18
CA ASP A 53 -9.09 4.26 -5.02
C ASP A 53 -8.24 3.45 -6.01
N GLU A 54 -7.26 4.09 -6.69
CA GLU A 54 -6.31 3.38 -7.55
C GLU A 54 -5.50 2.34 -6.75
N VAL A 55 -5.10 2.68 -5.51
CA VAL A 55 -4.42 1.72 -4.63
C VAL A 55 -5.33 0.54 -4.33
N ALA A 56 -6.61 0.77 -3.98
CA ALA A 56 -7.57 -0.28 -3.70
C ALA A 56 -7.80 -1.20 -4.91
N ASP A 57 -7.87 -0.66 -6.12
CA ASP A 57 -7.99 -1.44 -7.35
C ASP A 57 -6.75 -2.31 -7.57
N LEU A 58 -5.56 -1.78 -7.33
CA LEU A 58 -4.31 -2.55 -7.43
C LEU A 58 -4.21 -3.62 -6.34
N LEU A 59 -4.63 -3.32 -5.11
CA LEU A 59 -4.70 -4.31 -4.01
C LEU A 59 -5.64 -5.47 -4.38
N ALA A 60 -6.80 -5.18 -4.98
CA ALA A 60 -7.73 -6.19 -5.47
C ALA A 60 -7.13 -7.07 -6.57
N ARG A 61 -6.17 -6.54 -7.33
CA ARG A 61 -5.38 -7.28 -8.34
C ARG A 61 -4.19 -8.04 -7.77
N GLY A 62 -4.01 -8.05 -6.44
CA GLY A 62 -2.94 -8.78 -5.77
C GLY A 62 -1.64 -7.97 -5.54
N PHE A 63 -1.66 -6.67 -5.82
CA PHE A 63 -0.48 -5.82 -5.59
C PHE A 63 -0.22 -5.69 -4.09
N SER A 64 1.06 -5.61 -3.73
CA SER A 64 1.47 -5.35 -2.36
C SER A 64 1.69 -3.86 -2.17
N LEU A 65 1.29 -3.31 -1.03
CA LEU A 65 1.40 -1.88 -0.74
C LEU A 65 2.53 -1.62 0.24
N TRP A 66 3.33 -0.59 -0.03
CA TRP A 66 4.30 -0.13 0.95
C TRP A 66 3.57 0.66 2.03
N MET A 67 3.72 0.22 3.28
CA MET A 67 3.20 0.90 4.46
C MET A 67 4.36 1.47 5.27
N THR A 68 4.15 2.60 5.91
CA THR A 68 5.13 3.23 6.80
C THR A 68 4.46 3.76 8.05
N LYS A 69 5.28 4.09 9.05
CA LYS A 69 4.85 4.85 10.22
C LYS A 69 5.92 5.88 10.58
N PRO A 70 5.56 6.97 11.29
CA PRO A 70 6.53 7.97 11.72
C PRO A 70 7.75 7.33 12.40
N GLY A 71 8.95 7.71 11.95
CA GLY A 71 10.21 7.20 12.50
C GLY A 71 10.57 5.75 12.14
N LYS A 72 9.83 5.07 11.25
CA LYS A 72 10.19 3.71 10.78
C LYS A 72 10.38 3.65 9.27
N ARG A 73 11.14 2.64 8.84
CA ARG A 73 11.32 2.32 7.43
C ARG A 73 10.05 1.69 6.85
N PRO A 74 9.67 2.04 5.61
CA PRO A 74 8.56 1.39 4.93
C PRO A 74 8.75 -0.12 4.82
N SER A 75 7.65 -0.85 4.90
CA SER A 75 7.59 -2.30 4.72
C SER A 75 6.56 -2.64 3.65
N LEU A 76 6.87 -3.62 2.81
CA LEU A 76 5.94 -4.11 1.80
C LEU A 76 4.95 -5.07 2.45
N ILE A 77 3.66 -4.77 2.33
CA ILE A 77 2.57 -5.54 2.97
C ILE A 77 1.71 -6.19 1.89
N SER A 78 1.39 -7.47 2.07
CA SER A 78 0.48 -8.19 1.18
C SER A 78 -0.94 -7.62 1.26
N PRO A 79 -1.72 -7.67 0.16
CA PRO A 79 -3.10 -7.17 0.15
C PRO A 79 -3.99 -7.86 1.19
N GLU A 80 -3.75 -9.15 1.46
CA GLU A 80 -4.47 -9.94 2.47
C GLU A 80 -4.26 -9.44 3.91
N SER A 81 -3.15 -8.74 4.15
CA SER A 81 -2.83 -8.15 5.46
C SER A 81 -3.31 -6.70 5.61
N LEU A 82 -4.07 -6.20 4.63
CA LEU A 82 -4.57 -4.83 4.58
C LEU A 82 -6.09 -4.78 4.62
N ARG A 83 -6.62 -3.72 5.22
CA ARG A 83 -8.04 -3.38 5.22
C ARG A 83 -8.23 -2.03 4.54
N ILE A 84 -9.15 -1.99 3.59
CA ILE A 84 -9.56 -0.78 2.88
C ILE A 84 -10.72 -0.16 3.65
N LEU A 85 -10.55 1.10 4.06
CA LEU A 85 -11.58 1.91 4.70
C LEU A 85 -12.35 2.67 3.63
N ARG A 86 -13.68 2.58 3.65
CA ARG A 86 -14.58 3.25 2.71
C ARG A 86 -15.62 4.05 3.47
N LYS A 87 -16.07 5.15 2.88
CA LYS A 87 -17.16 5.98 3.41
C LYS A 87 -18.30 6.09 2.40
#